data_AF-A0A2E6NGG8-F1
#
_entry.id   AF-A0A2E6NGG8-F1
#
_cell.length_a   1.000
_cell.length_b   1.000
_cell.length_c   1.000
_cell.angle_alpha   90.00
_cell.angle_beta   90.00
_cell.angle_gamma   90.00
#
_symmetry.space_group_name_H-M   'P 1'
#
loop_
_entity.id
_entity.type
_entity.pdbx_description
1 polymer ?
#
loop_
_entity_poly.entity_id
_entity_poly.type
_entity_poly.pdbx_seq_one_letter_code
_entity_poly.pdbx_strand_id
1 'polypeptide(L)' 'MKIILNGEDFEIAEPLSLSSLLAQLEIDTRRVAVEHNLIVVKREQLDTVTVSEGDRIEVVNFVGGGTLRPSASG' A
#
# COMPACT_ATOMS: atom_id res chain seq x y z
N MET A 1 16.63 -8.82 -4.65
CA MET A 1 15.78 -9.82 -3.96
C MET A 1 14.39 -9.76 -4.51
N LYS A 2 13.67 -10.88 -4.49
CA LYS A 2 12.39 -11.02 -5.16
C LYS A 2 11.24 -10.99 -4.15
N ILE A 3 10.22 -10.18 -4.41
CA ILE A 3 8.96 -10.13 -3.67
C ILE A 3 7.79 -10.38 -4.62
N ILE A 4 6.60 -10.56 -4.08
CA ILE A 4 5.35 -10.53 -4.85
C ILE A 4 4.66 -9.20 -4.57
N LEU A 5 4.45 -8.39 -5.60
CA LEU A 5 3.77 -7.11 -5.53
C LEU A 5 2.52 -7.16 -6.42
N ASN A 6 1.33 -7.02 -5.82
CA ASN A 6 0.04 -7.12 -6.52
C ASN A 6 -0.10 -8.41 -7.34
N GLY A 7 0.35 -9.53 -6.78
CA GLY A 7 0.37 -10.83 -7.44
C GLY A 7 1.47 -11.05 -8.50
N GLU A 8 2.30 -10.04 -8.79
CA GLU A 8 3.39 -10.15 -9.78
C GLU A 8 4.77 -10.15 -9.13
N ASP A 9 5.73 -10.79 -9.79
CA ASP A 9 7.12 -10.82 -9.34
C ASP A 9 7.74 -9.42 -9.46
N PHE A 10 8.32 -8.91 -8.36
CA PHE A 10 8.96 -7.61 -8.31
C PHE A 10 10.34 -7.70 -7.64
N GLU A 11 11.35 -7.02 -8.21
CA GLU A 11 12.70 -7.01 -7.65
C GLU A 11 13.00 -5.70 -6.91
N ILE A 12 13.51 -5.83 -5.69
CA ILE A 12 14.08 -4.73 -4.90
C ILE A 12 15.57 -4.99 -4.66
N ALA A 13 16.38 -3.93 -4.62
CA ALA A 13 17.83 -4.04 -4.47
C ALA A 13 18.23 -4.55 -3.07
N GLU A 14 17.59 -4.02 -2.03
CA GLU A 14 17.85 -4.30 -0.61
C GLU A 14 16.54 -4.23 0.19
N PRO A 15 16.48 -4.74 1.44
CA PRO A 15 15.31 -4.59 2.27
C PRO A 15 15.03 -3.11 2.53
N LEU A 16 13.77 -2.70 2.43
CA LEU A 16 13.34 -1.31 2.60
C LEU A 16 12.00 -1.23 3.30
N SER A 17 11.66 -0.07 3.88
CA SER A 17 10.34 0.12 4.47
C SER A 17 9.24 0.09 3.41
N LEU A 18 8.01 -0.24 3.80
CA LEU A 18 6.85 -0.11 2.92
C LEU A 18 6.69 1.31 2.38
N SER A 19 6.96 2.34 3.19
CA SER A 19 6.93 3.73 2.72
C SER A 19 7.97 4.02 1.64
N SER A 20 9.17 3.46 1.75
CA SER A 20 10.23 3.60 0.75
C SER A 20 9.86 2.87 -0.54
N LEU A 21 9.27 1.68 -0.45
CA LEU A 21 8.77 0.95 -1.62
C LEU A 21 7.68 1.76 -2.35
N LEU A 22 6.69 2.29 -1.61
CA LEU A 22 5.63 3.11 -2.21
C LEU A 22 6.18 4.40 -2.85
N ALA A 23 7.20 5.01 -2.25
CA ALA A 23 7.87 6.18 -2.82
C ALA A 23 8.59 5.84 -4.13
N GLN A 24 9.27 4.68 -4.22
CA GLN A 24 9.91 4.22 -5.47
C GLN A 24 8.91 3.95 -6.59
N LEU A 25 7.70 3.51 -6.22
CA LEU A 25 6.59 3.29 -7.15
C LEU A 25 5.80 4.57 -7.46
N GLU A 26 6.22 5.72 -6.93
CA GLU A 26 5.54 7.02 -7.07
C GLU A 26 4.07 7.00 -6.56
N ILE A 27 3.78 6.17 -5.56
CA ILE A 27 2.45 6.00 -4.97
C ILE A 27 2.28 6.88 -3.73
N ASP A 28 1.24 7.71 -3.75
CA ASP A 28 0.84 8.49 -2.57
C ASP A 28 0.17 7.60 -1.52
N THR A 29 0.82 7.43 -0.37
CA THR A 29 0.34 6.61 0.76
C THR A 29 -1.02 7.04 1.31
N ARG A 30 -1.50 8.26 0.99
CA ARG A 30 -2.83 8.75 1.38
C ARG A 30 -3.96 8.21 0.50
N ARG A 31 -3.62 7.63 -0.66
CA ARG A 31 -4.57 7.17 -1.68
C ARG A 31 -4.72 5.66 -1.73
N VAL A 32 -3.96 4.94 -0.92
CA VAL A 32 -3.90 3.48 -0.95
C VAL A 32 -4.02 2.88 0.45
N ALA A 33 -4.53 1.65 0.50
CA ALA A 33 -4.32 0.71 1.59
C ALA A 33 -3.23 -0.28 1.20
N VAL A 34 -2.44 -0.73 2.17
CA VAL A 34 -1.34 -1.66 1.95
C VAL A 34 -1.52 -2.88 2.83
N GLU A 35 -1.41 -4.06 2.23
CA GLU A 35 -1.38 -5.34 2.92
C GLU A 35 0.03 -5.93 2.78
N HIS A 36 0.59 -6.41 3.90
CA HIS A 36 1.85 -7.14 3.95
C HIS A 36 1.57 -8.54 4.48
N ASN A 37 1.81 -9.56 3.68
CA ASN A 37 1.62 -10.96 4.05
C ASN A 37 0.24 -11.25 4.67
N LEU A 38 -0.84 -10.81 4.03
CA LEU A 38 -2.23 -10.97 4.47
C LEU A 38 -2.60 -10.13 5.71
N ILE A 39 -1.77 -9.15 6.08
CA ILE A 39 -2.01 -8.25 7.22
C ILE A 39 -2.07 -6.81 6.70
N VAL A 40 -3.20 -6.16 6.89
CA VAL A 40 -3.36 -4.73 6.58
C VAL A 40 -2.46 -3.91 7.49
N VAL A 41 -1.58 -3.11 6.88
CA VAL A 41 -0.62 -2.26 7.60
C VAL A 41 -1.21 -0.87 7.78
N LYS A 42 -1.22 -0.37 9.03
CA LYS A 42 -1.68 0.99 9.31
C LYS A 42 -0.70 2.01 8.75
N ARG A 43 -1.20 3.19 8.37
CA ARG A 43 -0.39 4.22 7.72
C ARG A 43 0.79 4.65 8.58
N GLU A 44 0.60 4.73 9.90
CA GLU A 44 1.65 5.08 10.87
C GLU A 44 2.76 4.02 10.99
N GLN A 45 2.51 2.79 10.51
CA GLN A 45 3.47 1.67 10.58
C GLN A 45 4.30 1.52 9.30
N LEU A 46 3.93 2.19 8.19
CA LEU A 46 4.58 2.03 6.88
C LEU A 46 6.08 2.33 6.90
N ASP A 47 6.54 3.23 7.77
CA ASP A 47 7.96 3.57 7.92
C ASP A 47 8.76 2.52 8.71
N THR A 48 8.07 1.63 9.44
CA THR A 48 8.69 0.66 10.35
C THR A 48 8.60 -0.78 9.89
N VAL A 49 7.63 -1.08 9.01
CA VAL A 49 7.50 -2.41 8.41
C VAL A 49 8.48 -2.52 7.25
N THR A 50 9.47 -3.39 7.42
CA THR A 50 10.47 -3.70 6.40
C THR A 50 9.96 -4.81 5.48
N VAL A 51 10.06 -4.55 4.18
CA VAL A 51 9.83 -5.53 3.11
C VAL A 51 11.13 -6.32 2.90
N SER A 52 11.03 -7.64 2.96
CA SER A 52 12.13 -8.58 2.78
C SER A 52 11.86 -9.55 1.62
N GLU A 53 12.88 -10.29 1.22
CA GLU A 53 12.76 -11.33 0.19
C GLU A 53 11.63 -12.33 0.49
N GLY A 54 10.82 -12.62 -0.52
CA GLY A 54 9.69 -13.55 -0.44
C GLY A 54 8.40 -12.96 0.11
N ASP A 55 8.41 -11.71 0.59
CA ASP A 55 7.19 -11.05 1.09
C ASP A 55 6.17 -10.81 -0.02
N ARG A 56 4.90 -10.77 0.39
CA ARG A 56 3.76 -10.42 -0.47
C ARG A 56 3.19 -9.08 -0.07
N ILE A 57 3.18 -8.13 -1.00
CA ILE A 57 2.66 -6.78 -0.83
C ILE A 57 1.48 -6.58 -1.78
N GLU A 58 0.33 -6.19 -1.25
CA GLU A 58 -0.81 -5.75 -2.05
C GLU A 58 -1.07 -4.26 -1.78
N VAL A 59 -1.20 -3.48 -2.86
CA VAL A 59 -1.43 -2.03 -2.82
C VAL A 59 -2.77 -1.74 -3.50
N VAL A 60 -3.77 -1.41 -2.69
CA VAL A 60 -5.15 -1.22 -3.15
C VAL A 60 -5.50 0.26 -3.13
N ASN A 61 -5.91 0.82 -4.26
CA ASN A 61 -6.37 2.21 -4.34
C ASN A 61 -7.73 2.40 -3.65
N PHE A 62 -7.88 3.51 -2.93
CA PHE A 62 -9.20 3.95 -2.49
C PHE A 62 -10.02 4.38 -3.71
N VAL A 63 -11.10 3.67 -4.02
CA VAL A 63 -12.12 4.15 -4.95
C VAL A 63 -12.99 5.19 -4.23
N GLY A 64 -12.75 6.47 -4.49
CA GLY A 64 -13.59 7.56 -4.00
C GLY A 64 -14.96 7.52 -4.70
N GLY A 65 -15.99 7.03 -4.01
CA GLY A 65 -17.31 6.84 -4.59
C GLY A 65 -18.45 6.89 -3.59
N GLY A 66 -18.47 7.92 -2.73
CA GLY A 66 -19.61 8.20 -1.87
C GLY A 66 -19.85 9.70 -1.81
N THR A 67 -20.57 10.25 -2.80
CA THR A 67 -21.17 11.57 -2.62
C THR A 67 -22.13 11.47 -1.46
N LEU A 68 -21.74 11.98 -0.28
CA LEU A 68 -22.71 12.46 0.69
C LEU A 68 -23.43 13.62 0.01
N ARG A 69 -24.50 13.33 -0.74
CA ARG A 69 -25.47 14.36 -1.10
C ARG A 69 -26.09 14.77 0.25
N PRO A 70 -26.01 16.04 0.66
CA PRO A 70 -26.91 16.50 1.69
C PRO A 70 -28.32 16.32 1.13
N SER A 71 -29.14 15.50 1.78
CA SER A 71 -30.59 15.60 1.61
C SER A 71 -31.00 16.94 2.21
N ALA A 72 -31.02 17.99 1.39
CA ALA A 72 -31.76 19.19 1.72
C ALA A 72 -33.21 18.94 1.29
N SER A 73 -33.98 18.40 2.22
CA SER A 73 -35.43 18.57 2.31
C SER A 73 -35.69 20.01 2.78
N GLY A 74 -36.60 20.73 2.13
CA GLY A 74 -37.09 22.04 2.59
C GLY A 74 -37.17 23.08 1.49
#